data_AF-A0A5Q0EK28-F1
#
_entry.id   AF-A0A5Q0EK28-F1
#
_cell.length_a   1.000
_cell.length_b   1.000
_cell.length_c   1.000
_cell.angle_alpha   90.00
_cell.angle_beta   90.00
_cell.angle_gamma   90.00
#
_symmetry.space_group_name_H-M   'P 1'
#
loop_
_entity.id
_entity.type
_entity.pdbx_description
1 polymer ?
#
loop_
_entity_poly.entity_id
_entity_poly.type
_entity_poly.pdbx_seq_one_letter_code
_entity_poly.pdbx_strand_id
1 'polypeptide(L)'
;MKRPLLKRSGLRNRNGEKSLERHSQTNDSPESRRVLEGQLRESFGKVVYSHKTHEKCADILLDRLSTIKIWQIVLSAITTGGFVSAFFGAGEVGAGFGVLVSTSLLVLNAYTKNYDLGELAQKHKQSANDIWLIREKYLSLITDLAIGEKPLEALQEERDSLVEELHAVYVGAPSTTFQAYRKAQEALKHNEDMTFSDDEIDAFLPKELKRG
;
A
#
# COMPACT_ATOMS: atom_id res chain seq x y z
N MET A 1 -56.04 26.64 71.34
CA MET A 1 -54.81 25.80 71.41
C MET A 1 -54.13 25.84 70.05
N LYS A 2 -52.91 26.44 69.96
CA LYS A 2 -51.84 26.30 68.90
C LYS A 2 -52.32 26.30 67.41
N ARG A 3 -51.84 27.11 66.46
CA ARG A 3 -50.52 27.70 66.16
C ARG A 3 -50.64 28.58 64.88
N PRO A 4 -49.59 29.34 64.49
CA PRO A 4 -49.61 30.44 63.53
C PRO A 4 -49.12 30.09 62.09
N LEU A 5 -49.22 31.13 61.24
CA LEU A 5 -48.63 31.39 59.91
C LEU A 5 -47.42 30.54 59.48
N LEU A 6 -47.44 30.08 58.21
CA LEU A 6 -46.23 29.91 57.41
C LEU A 6 -46.51 30.15 55.92
N LYS A 7 -45.99 31.28 55.45
CA LYS A 7 -45.85 31.71 54.05
C LYS A 7 -44.79 30.81 53.41
N ARG A 8 -45.14 30.01 52.40
CA ARG A 8 -44.16 29.24 51.61
C ARG A 8 -43.87 29.97 50.30
N SER A 9 -42.73 30.65 50.28
CA SER A 9 -41.98 30.99 49.07
C SER A 9 -41.16 29.78 48.62
N GLY A 10 -41.16 29.49 47.32
CA GLY A 10 -40.25 28.53 46.68
C GLY A 10 -40.48 28.58 45.17
N LEU A 11 -39.93 29.58 44.48
CA LEU A 11 -38.72 29.46 43.68
C LEU A 11 -38.77 28.35 42.63
N ARG A 12 -39.28 28.78 41.47
CA ARG A 12 -39.06 28.30 40.11
C ARG A 12 -37.64 27.71 39.92
N ASN A 13 -37.52 26.40 39.82
CA ASN A 13 -36.29 25.75 39.37
C ASN A 13 -36.40 25.50 37.86
N ARG A 14 -36.12 26.55 37.07
CA ARG A 14 -35.75 26.42 35.65
C ARG A 14 -34.23 26.40 35.60
N ASN A 15 -33.61 25.24 35.71
CA ASN A 15 -32.16 25.08 35.50
C ASN A 15 -31.78 23.63 35.12
N GLY A 16 -32.67 22.93 34.39
CA GLY A 16 -32.41 21.58 33.89
C GLY A 16 -31.89 21.51 32.45
N GLU A 17 -31.88 22.60 31.70
CA GLU A 17 -31.62 22.60 30.24
C GLU A 17 -30.32 23.33 29.84
N LYS A 18 -29.28 23.27 30.69
CA LYS A 18 -28.00 23.93 30.37
C LYS A 18 -26.78 23.01 30.49
N SER A 19 -26.96 21.75 30.15
CA SER A 19 -25.84 20.82 29.98
C SER A 19 -26.07 19.89 28.79
N LEU A 20 -26.39 20.47 27.63
CA LEU A 20 -26.23 19.81 26.34
C LEU A 20 -25.51 20.81 25.43
N GLU A 21 -24.44 20.31 24.80
CA GLU A 21 -23.68 20.93 23.71
C GLU A 21 -22.69 22.05 24.07
N ARG A 22 -21.45 21.65 24.41
CA ARG A 22 -20.25 22.47 24.13
C ARG A 22 -19.00 21.63 23.85
N HIS A 23 -19.18 20.51 23.14
CA HIS A 23 -18.10 19.69 22.62
C HIS A 23 -18.38 19.37 21.14
N SER A 24 -18.45 20.38 20.26
CA SER A 24 -18.41 20.13 18.81
C SER A 24 -18.20 21.42 18.01
N GLN A 25 -17.12 22.13 18.29
CA GLN A 25 -16.54 23.02 17.29
C GLN A 25 -15.05 22.72 17.32
N THR A 26 -14.57 21.98 16.34
CA THR A 26 -13.13 21.84 16.15
C THR A 26 -12.63 23.26 15.90
N ASN A 27 -11.60 23.67 16.64
CA ASN A 27 -11.03 25.00 16.45
C ASN A 27 -10.37 25.01 15.06
N ASP A 28 -11.10 25.50 14.05
CA ASP A 28 -10.64 25.65 12.69
C ASP A 28 -9.68 26.84 12.58
N SER A 29 -8.50 26.64 13.17
CA SER A 29 -7.41 27.61 13.19
C SER A 29 -6.37 27.28 12.11
N PRO A 30 -5.60 28.27 11.62
CA PRO A 30 -4.49 28.02 10.70
C PRO A 30 -3.48 26.99 11.24
N GLU A 31 -3.26 26.97 12.55
CA GLU A 31 -2.39 26.00 13.23
C GLU A 31 -2.98 24.57 13.12
N SER A 32 -4.25 24.39 13.46
CA SER A 32 -4.95 23.11 13.36
C SER A 32 -4.91 22.54 11.93
N ARG A 33 -5.11 23.40 10.92
CA ARG A 33 -5.00 23.02 9.50
C ARG A 33 -3.59 22.60 9.12
N ARG A 34 -2.57 23.31 9.59
CA ARG A 34 -1.14 22.98 9.34
C ARG A 34 -0.75 21.63 9.95
N VAL A 35 -1.26 21.33 11.15
CA VAL A 35 -1.05 20.04 11.82
C VAL A 35 -1.69 18.91 11.01
N LEU A 36 -2.94 19.09 10.56
CA LEU A 36 -3.62 18.10 9.71
C LEU A 36 -2.87 17.90 8.39
N GLU A 37 -2.45 18.97 7.72
CA GLU A 37 -1.68 18.91 6.49
C GLU A 37 -0.38 18.11 6.68
N GLY A 38 0.34 18.31 7.79
CA GLY A 38 1.56 17.56 8.10
C GLY A 38 1.30 16.05 8.18
N GLN A 39 0.22 15.65 8.85
CA GLN A 39 -0.16 14.23 8.93
C GLN A 39 -0.57 13.66 7.56
N LEU A 40 -1.32 14.42 6.76
CA LEU A 40 -1.72 14.00 5.42
C LEU A 40 -0.52 13.82 4.50
N ARG A 41 0.44 14.75 4.55
CA ARG A 41 1.70 14.71 3.81
C ARG A 41 2.53 13.47 4.19
N GLU A 42 2.69 13.21 5.48
CA GLU A 42 3.43 12.02 5.95
C GLU A 42 2.74 10.72 5.50
N SER A 43 1.40 10.66 5.62
CA SER A 43 0.60 9.52 5.17
C SER A 43 0.72 9.31 3.65
N PHE A 44 0.66 10.39 2.88
CA PHE A 44 0.85 10.37 1.43
C PHE A 44 2.23 9.83 1.05
N GLY A 45 3.29 10.29 1.71
CA GLY A 45 4.65 9.76 1.51
C GLY A 45 4.73 8.25 1.76
N LYS A 46 4.16 7.76 2.87
CA LYS A 46 4.07 6.32 3.18
C LYS A 46 3.35 5.55 2.08
N VAL A 47 2.22 6.08 1.59
CA VAL A 47 1.42 5.45 0.53
C VAL A 47 2.17 5.39 -0.79
N VAL A 48 2.91 6.45 -1.18
CA VAL A 48 3.78 6.45 -2.36
C VAL A 48 4.80 5.31 -2.30
N TYR A 49 5.42 5.10 -1.14
CA TYR A 49 6.41 4.04 -0.93
C TYR A 49 5.80 2.65 -0.95
N SER A 50 4.67 2.45 -0.27
CA SER A 50 3.94 1.19 -0.31
C SER A 50 3.54 0.84 -1.74
N HIS A 51 2.98 1.80 -2.47
CA HIS A 51 2.64 1.62 -3.88
C HIS A 51 3.84 1.14 -4.69
N LYS A 52 4.97 1.88 -4.62
CA LYS A 52 6.19 1.53 -5.36
C LYS A 52 6.77 0.18 -4.95
N THR A 53 6.69 -0.17 -3.67
CA THR A 53 7.17 -1.45 -3.15
C THR A 53 6.37 -2.61 -3.72
N HIS A 54 5.05 -2.49 -3.81
CA HIS A 54 4.20 -3.50 -4.44
C HIS A 54 4.48 -3.64 -5.94
N GLU A 55 4.70 -2.53 -6.68
CA GLU A 55 5.16 -2.59 -8.07
C GLU A 55 6.47 -3.37 -8.18
N LYS A 56 7.45 -3.11 -7.29
CA LYS A 56 8.74 -3.81 -7.31
C LYS A 56 8.67 -5.27 -6.89
N CYS A 57 7.76 -5.65 -6.00
CA CYS A 57 7.48 -7.06 -5.74
C CYS A 57 6.98 -7.76 -7.00
N ALA A 58 6.02 -7.15 -7.71
CA ALA A 58 5.48 -7.71 -8.94
C ALA A 58 6.55 -7.86 -10.03
N ASP A 59 7.37 -6.82 -10.26
CA ASP A 59 8.48 -6.84 -11.21
C ASP A 59 9.44 -8.01 -10.91
N ILE A 60 9.90 -8.13 -9.66
CA ILE A 60 10.84 -9.19 -9.23
C ILE A 60 10.25 -10.58 -9.48
N LEU A 61 8.97 -10.79 -9.14
CA LEU A 61 8.31 -12.08 -9.32
C LEU A 61 8.15 -12.44 -10.81
N LEU A 62 7.81 -11.46 -11.65
CA LEU A 62 7.69 -11.65 -13.10
C LEU A 62 9.05 -11.93 -13.76
N ASP A 63 10.11 -11.23 -13.33
CA ASP A 63 11.48 -11.47 -13.82
C ASP A 63 11.95 -12.90 -13.48
N ARG A 64 11.68 -13.35 -12.24
CA ARG A 64 11.97 -14.73 -11.81
C ARG A 64 11.18 -15.74 -12.62
N LEU A 65 9.88 -15.51 -12.82
CA LEU A 65 9.04 -16.39 -13.63
C LEU A 65 9.51 -16.46 -15.08
N SER A 66 9.88 -15.32 -15.68
CA SER A 66 10.42 -15.25 -17.04
C SER A 66 11.71 -16.06 -17.16
N THR A 67 12.61 -15.92 -16.19
CA THR A 67 13.87 -16.68 -16.13
C THR A 67 13.61 -18.18 -16.06
N ILE A 68 12.67 -18.63 -15.23
CA ILE A 68 12.27 -20.04 -15.12
C ILE A 68 11.72 -20.54 -16.46
N LYS A 69 10.83 -19.77 -17.10
CA LYS A 69 10.26 -20.13 -18.41
C LYS A 69 11.32 -20.28 -19.49
N ILE A 70 12.32 -19.40 -19.52
CA ILE A 70 13.46 -19.50 -20.45
C ILE A 70 14.22 -20.81 -20.21
N TRP A 71 14.51 -21.16 -18.96
CA TRP A 71 15.16 -22.44 -18.63
C TRP A 71 14.31 -23.66 -19.02
N GLN A 72 12.99 -23.61 -18.82
CA GLN A 72 12.09 -24.67 -19.28
C GLN A 72 12.18 -24.85 -20.80
N ILE A 73 12.20 -23.76 -21.57
CA ILE A 73 12.34 -23.79 -23.04
C ILE A 73 13.69 -24.39 -23.43
N VAL A 74 14.79 -23.93 -22.82
CA VAL A 74 16.15 -24.41 -23.11
C VAL A 74 16.27 -25.91 -22.80
N LEU A 75 15.86 -26.35 -21.61
CA LEU A 75 15.91 -27.75 -21.23
C LEU A 75 14.98 -28.61 -22.10
N SER A 76 13.82 -28.09 -22.52
CA SER A 76 12.92 -28.79 -23.45
C SER A 76 13.56 -28.96 -24.84
N ALA A 77 14.23 -27.93 -25.34
CA ALA A 77 14.96 -27.98 -26.62
C ALA A 77 16.12 -28.97 -26.57
N ILE A 78 16.92 -28.96 -25.49
CA ILE A 78 18.01 -29.92 -25.29
C ILE A 78 17.46 -31.34 -25.19
N THR A 79 16.38 -31.56 -24.43
CA THR A 79 15.74 -32.87 -24.30
C THR A 79 15.27 -33.38 -25.67
N THR A 80 14.59 -32.53 -26.44
CA THR A 80 14.09 -32.89 -27.79
C THR A 80 15.24 -33.17 -28.76
N GLY A 81 16.25 -32.32 -28.80
CA GLY A 81 17.43 -32.53 -29.64
C GLY A 81 18.24 -33.77 -29.25
N GLY A 82 18.34 -34.05 -27.94
CA GLY A 82 18.95 -35.26 -27.40
C GLY A 82 18.24 -36.52 -27.90
N PHE A 83 16.91 -36.57 -27.83
CA PHE A 83 16.14 -37.69 -28.36
C PHE A 83 16.30 -37.87 -29.88
N VAL A 84 16.28 -36.77 -30.65
CA VAL A 84 16.52 -36.83 -32.10
C VAL A 84 17.91 -37.40 -32.39
N SER A 85 18.95 -36.92 -31.69
CA SER A 85 20.33 -37.41 -31.89
C SER A 85 20.51 -38.88 -31.52
N ALA A 86 19.85 -39.35 -30.45
CA ALA A 86 19.87 -40.75 -30.04
C ALA A 86 19.27 -41.66 -31.11
N PHE A 87 18.20 -41.19 -31.78
CA PHE A 87 17.56 -41.90 -32.90
C PHE A 87 18.51 -42.08 -34.10
N PHE A 88 19.44 -41.16 -34.30
CA PHE A 88 20.47 -41.23 -35.35
C PHE A 88 21.78 -41.92 -34.91
N GLY A 89 21.78 -42.61 -33.76
CA GLY A 89 22.89 -43.49 -33.35
C GLY A 89 23.88 -42.89 -32.34
N ALA A 90 23.51 -41.82 -31.62
CA ALA A 90 24.36 -41.16 -30.62
C ALA A 90 24.51 -41.93 -29.27
N GLY A 91 24.82 -43.24 -29.30
CA GLY A 91 25.36 -44.04 -28.18
C GLY A 91 24.68 -43.98 -26.78
N GLU A 92 25.32 -44.62 -25.79
CA GLU A 92 24.84 -44.69 -24.39
C GLU A 92 25.07 -43.39 -23.59
N VAL A 93 26.10 -42.62 -23.95
CA VAL A 93 26.44 -41.34 -23.29
C VAL A 93 25.35 -40.29 -23.52
N GLY A 94 24.74 -40.25 -24.71
CA GLY A 94 23.62 -39.36 -25.03
C GLY A 94 22.36 -39.70 -24.24
N ALA A 95 22.10 -40.98 -23.99
CA ALA A 95 20.95 -41.44 -23.20
C ALA A 95 21.04 -41.02 -21.73
N GLY A 96 22.22 -41.21 -21.09
CA GLY A 96 22.44 -40.78 -19.71
C GLY A 96 22.28 -39.27 -19.52
N PHE A 97 22.82 -38.47 -20.43
CA PHE A 97 22.65 -37.02 -20.42
C PHE A 97 21.19 -36.60 -20.64
N GLY A 98 20.47 -37.26 -21.56
CA GLY A 98 19.05 -37.02 -21.81
C GLY A 98 18.17 -37.27 -20.57
N VAL A 99 18.46 -38.32 -19.79
CA VAL A 99 17.75 -38.59 -18.53
C VAL A 99 17.97 -37.48 -17.51
N LEU A 100 19.20 -36.96 -17.37
CA LEU A 100 19.49 -35.87 -16.44
C LEU A 100 18.77 -34.56 -16.82
N VAL A 101 18.80 -34.19 -18.11
CA VAL A 101 18.15 -32.96 -18.59
C VAL A 101 16.63 -33.07 -18.47
N SER A 102 16.04 -34.20 -18.88
CA SER A 102 14.59 -34.41 -18.78
C SER A 102 14.09 -34.48 -17.33
N THR A 103 14.87 -35.09 -16.43
CA THR A 103 14.55 -35.09 -14.99
C THR A 103 14.61 -33.68 -14.41
N SER A 104 15.62 -32.88 -14.79
CA SER A 104 15.74 -31.48 -14.36
C SER A 104 14.57 -30.63 -14.86
N LEU A 105 14.16 -30.81 -16.12
CA LEU A 105 12.96 -30.16 -16.68
C LEU A 105 11.69 -30.57 -15.93
N LEU A 106 11.55 -31.86 -15.59
CA LEU A 106 10.41 -32.36 -14.82
C LEU A 106 10.34 -31.68 -13.44
N VAL A 107 11.47 -31.60 -12.72
CA VAL A 107 11.55 -30.92 -11.43
C VAL A 107 11.17 -29.44 -11.56
N LEU A 108 11.68 -28.75 -12.58
CA LEU A 108 11.38 -27.33 -12.81
C LEU A 108 9.89 -27.09 -13.14
N ASN A 109 9.29 -27.97 -13.94
CA ASN A 109 7.85 -27.95 -14.23
C ASN A 109 7.01 -28.20 -12.96
N ALA A 110 7.41 -29.17 -12.14
CA ALA A 110 6.72 -29.47 -10.89
C ALA A 110 6.81 -28.31 -9.88
N TYR A 111 7.99 -27.67 -9.77
CA TYR A 111 8.19 -26.49 -8.93
C TYR A 111 7.25 -25.34 -9.36
N THR A 112 7.25 -25.01 -10.65
CA THR A 112 6.45 -23.91 -11.19
C THR A 112 4.95 -24.17 -11.07
N LYS A 113 4.51 -25.43 -11.14
CA LYS A 113 3.11 -25.81 -10.95
C LYS A 113 2.62 -25.54 -9.52
N ASN A 114 3.47 -25.78 -8.52
CA ASN A 114 3.09 -25.63 -7.12
C ASN A 114 3.35 -24.21 -6.58
N TYR A 115 4.21 -23.44 -7.24
CA TYR A 115 4.55 -22.08 -6.84
C TYR A 115 4.19 -21.08 -7.95
N ASP A 116 2.96 -20.56 -7.89
CA ASP A 116 2.46 -19.61 -8.89
C ASP A 116 2.99 -18.19 -8.61
N LEU A 117 4.22 -17.96 -9.07
CA LEU A 117 4.83 -16.64 -9.12
C LEU A 117 3.99 -15.63 -9.92
N GLY A 118 3.25 -16.10 -10.92
CA GLY A 118 2.41 -15.25 -11.77
C GLY A 118 1.20 -14.73 -11.01
N GLU A 119 0.49 -15.61 -10.30
CA GLU A 119 -0.63 -15.24 -9.44
C GLU A 119 -0.17 -14.30 -8.32
N LEU A 120 0.94 -14.60 -7.65
CA LEU A 120 1.47 -13.74 -6.59
C LEU A 120 1.89 -12.36 -7.15
N ALA A 121 2.50 -12.31 -8.33
CA ALA A 121 2.82 -11.05 -8.98
C ALA A 121 1.57 -10.23 -9.31
N GLN A 122 0.50 -10.89 -9.79
CA GLN A 122 -0.77 -10.22 -10.06
C GLN A 122 -1.43 -9.68 -8.79
N LYS A 123 -1.36 -10.42 -7.67
CA LYS A 123 -1.82 -9.91 -6.37
C LYS A 123 -1.07 -8.65 -5.94
N HIS A 124 0.27 -8.62 -6.10
CA HIS A 124 1.03 -7.40 -5.85
C HIS A 124 0.65 -6.25 -6.79
N LYS A 125 0.41 -6.50 -8.09
CA LYS A 125 -0.08 -5.48 -9.03
C LYS A 125 -1.45 -4.95 -8.65
N GLN A 126 -2.36 -5.82 -8.23
CA GLN A 126 -3.68 -5.41 -7.77
C GLN A 126 -3.56 -4.49 -6.55
N SER A 127 -2.81 -4.90 -5.53
CA SER A 127 -2.56 -4.05 -4.36
C SER A 127 -1.90 -2.73 -4.75
N ALA A 128 -0.96 -2.72 -5.70
CA ALA A 128 -0.36 -1.48 -6.19
C ALA A 128 -1.41 -0.53 -6.79
N ASN A 129 -2.31 -1.04 -7.64
CA ASN A 129 -3.39 -0.25 -8.23
C ASN A 129 -4.37 0.29 -7.17
N ASP A 130 -4.71 -0.52 -6.18
CA ASP A 130 -5.62 -0.11 -5.10
C ASP A 130 -4.97 0.98 -4.24
N ILE A 131 -3.68 0.83 -3.90
CA ILE A 131 -2.90 1.84 -3.17
C ILE A 131 -2.74 3.11 -4.03
N TRP A 132 -2.60 3.00 -5.35
CA TRP A 132 -2.54 4.16 -6.24
C TRP A 132 -3.80 5.02 -6.14
N LEU A 133 -4.99 4.40 -6.09
CA LEU A 133 -6.22 5.17 -5.89
C LEU A 133 -6.21 5.92 -4.55
N ILE A 134 -5.79 5.28 -3.47
CA ILE A 134 -5.66 5.93 -2.14
C ILE A 134 -4.67 7.10 -2.19
N ARG A 135 -3.55 6.93 -2.91
CA ARG A 135 -2.58 8.00 -3.14
C ARG A 135 -3.21 9.24 -3.79
N GLU A 136 -4.00 9.04 -4.84
CA GLU A 136 -4.68 10.14 -5.54
C GLU A 136 -5.73 10.82 -4.64
N LYS A 137 -6.41 10.05 -3.79
CA LYS A 137 -7.33 10.62 -2.79
C LYS A 137 -6.61 11.45 -1.73
N TYR A 138 -5.45 11.00 -1.23
CA TYR A 138 -4.63 11.80 -0.32
C TYR A 138 -4.16 13.10 -0.97
N LEU A 139 -3.72 13.05 -2.23
CA LEU A 139 -3.31 14.25 -2.97
C LEU A 139 -4.48 15.24 -3.12
N SER A 140 -5.67 14.72 -3.43
CA SER A 140 -6.90 15.52 -3.52
C SER A 140 -7.24 16.17 -2.17
N LEU A 141 -7.16 15.41 -1.07
CA LEU A 141 -7.45 15.93 0.27
C LEU A 141 -6.44 17.00 0.73
N ILE A 142 -5.15 16.83 0.41
CA ILE A 142 -4.13 17.86 0.65
C ILE A 142 -4.46 19.14 -0.14
N THR A 143 -4.92 18.97 -1.40
CA THR A 143 -5.32 20.09 -2.26
C THR A 143 -6.53 20.83 -1.68
N ASP A 144 -7.57 20.11 -1.26
CA ASP A 144 -8.78 20.70 -0.67
C ASP A 144 -8.46 21.47 0.62
N LEU A 145 -7.58 20.91 1.46
CA LEU A 145 -7.09 21.57 2.66
C LEU A 145 -6.36 22.88 2.35
N ALA A 146 -5.52 22.89 1.29
CA ALA A 146 -4.77 24.07 0.85
C ALA A 146 -5.66 25.16 0.24
N ILE A 147 -6.71 24.79 -0.51
CA ILE A 147 -7.70 25.74 -1.05
C ILE A 147 -8.54 26.35 0.08
N GLY A 148 -8.79 25.56 1.13
CA GLY A 148 -9.56 25.98 2.30
C GLY A 148 -11.07 26.01 2.08
N GLU A 149 -11.57 25.26 1.08
CA GLU A 149 -12.99 25.21 0.74
C GLU A 149 -13.83 24.44 1.77
N LYS A 150 -13.23 23.44 2.44
CA LYS A 150 -13.91 22.57 3.40
C LYS A 150 -13.67 22.99 4.86
N PRO A 151 -14.66 22.82 5.76
CA PRO A 151 -14.45 22.95 7.20
C PRO A 151 -13.50 21.85 7.70
N LEU A 152 -12.76 22.14 8.77
CA LEU A 152 -11.75 21.23 9.31
C LEU A 152 -12.35 19.86 9.71
N GLU A 153 -13.57 19.84 10.24
CA GLU A 153 -14.28 18.61 10.63
C GLU A 153 -14.48 17.67 9.44
N ALA A 154 -14.93 18.19 8.29
CA ALA A 154 -15.14 17.38 7.09
C ALA A 154 -13.81 16.79 6.55
N LEU A 155 -12.73 17.57 6.63
CA LEU A 155 -11.39 17.11 6.24
C LEU A 155 -10.87 16.00 7.18
N GLN A 156 -11.21 16.07 8.47
CA GLN A 156 -10.87 15.01 9.45
C GLN A 156 -11.65 13.73 9.18
N GLU A 157 -12.95 13.82 8.87
CA GLU A 157 -13.77 12.66 8.49
C GLU A 157 -13.26 11.98 7.22
N GLU A 158 -12.91 12.76 6.18
CA GLU A 158 -12.30 12.20 4.95
C GLU A 158 -10.95 11.55 5.25
N ARG A 159 -10.12 12.15 6.11
CA ARG A 159 -8.86 11.56 6.56
C ARG A 159 -9.08 10.23 7.27
N ASP A 160 -10.04 10.15 8.19
CA ASP A 160 -10.37 8.92 8.92
C ASP A 160 -10.86 7.82 7.97
N SER A 161 -11.73 8.18 7.02
CA SER A 161 -12.19 7.25 5.98
C SER A 161 -11.03 6.73 5.12
N LEU A 162 -10.08 7.58 4.73
CA LEU A 162 -8.90 7.13 3.98
C LEU A 162 -8.01 6.16 4.77
N VAL A 163 -7.91 6.34 6.10
CA VAL A 163 -7.16 5.42 6.95
C VAL A 163 -7.83 4.03 6.97
N GLU A 164 -9.16 3.99 7.07
CA GLU A 164 -9.91 2.73 7.01
C GLU A 164 -9.81 2.05 5.64
N GLU A 165 -9.95 2.80 4.55
CA GLU A 165 -9.78 2.28 3.20
C GLU A 165 -8.36 1.73 2.99
N LEU A 166 -7.34 2.47 3.41
CA LEU A 166 -5.95 2.04 3.32
C LEU A 166 -5.69 0.76 4.13
N HIS A 167 -6.27 0.67 5.32
CA HIS A 167 -6.18 -0.52 6.15
C HIS A 167 -6.80 -1.74 5.45
N ALA A 168 -7.97 -1.59 4.84
CA ALA A 168 -8.63 -2.66 4.11
C ALA A 168 -7.77 -3.19 2.95
N VAL A 169 -7.11 -2.28 2.20
CA VAL A 169 -6.17 -2.66 1.13
C VAL A 169 -4.98 -3.43 1.72
N TYR A 170 -4.40 -2.97 2.83
CA TYR A 170 -3.26 -3.64 3.46
C TYR A 170 -3.58 -5.02 4.03
N VAL A 171 -4.79 -5.23 4.57
CA VAL A 171 -5.23 -6.55 5.04
C VAL A 171 -5.33 -7.56 3.90
N GLY A 172 -5.74 -7.13 2.71
CA GLY A 172 -5.83 -7.97 1.52
C GLY A 172 -4.49 -8.13 0.76
N ALA A 173 -3.47 -7.35 1.09
CA ALA A 173 -2.24 -7.29 0.34
C ALA A 173 -1.27 -8.45 0.71
N PRO A 174 -0.58 -9.05 -0.28
CA PRO A 174 0.50 -9.98 0.00
C PRO A 174 1.70 -9.30 0.67
N SER A 175 2.41 -10.02 1.54
CA SER A 175 3.59 -9.50 2.22
C SER A 175 4.66 -9.02 1.24
N THR A 176 5.24 -7.86 1.51
CA THR A 176 6.34 -7.29 0.72
C THR A 176 7.70 -7.87 1.15
N THR A 177 8.72 -7.65 0.31
CA THR A 177 10.09 -8.11 0.60
C THR A 177 11.04 -6.94 0.76
N PHE A 178 12.07 -7.11 1.60
CA PHE A 178 13.11 -6.09 1.79
C PHE A 178 13.81 -5.72 0.47
N GLN A 179 14.04 -6.71 -0.42
CA GLN A 179 14.61 -6.47 -1.74
C GLN A 179 13.73 -5.51 -2.58
N ALA A 180 12.41 -5.71 -2.56
CA ALA A 180 11.49 -4.82 -3.27
C ALA A 180 11.46 -3.42 -2.65
N TYR A 181 11.50 -3.33 -1.32
CA TYR A 181 11.57 -2.06 -0.60
C TYR A 181 12.82 -1.26 -0.97
N ARG A 182 14.00 -1.90 -0.99
CA ARG A 182 15.25 -1.25 -1.42
C ARG A 182 15.18 -0.78 -2.88
N LYS A 183 14.65 -1.60 -3.79
CA LYS A 183 14.44 -1.20 -5.19
C LYS A 183 13.44 -0.04 -5.32
N ALA A 184 12.46 0.05 -4.43
CA ALA A 184 11.52 1.16 -4.39
C ALA A 184 12.21 2.45 -3.91
N GLN A 185 12.97 2.38 -2.81
CA GLN A 185 13.83 3.48 -2.33
C GLN A 185 14.75 4.00 -3.45
N GLU A 186 15.48 3.10 -4.13
CA GLU A 186 16.34 3.46 -5.26
C GLU A 186 15.56 4.10 -6.43
N ALA A 187 14.42 3.52 -6.80
CA ALA A 187 13.61 4.03 -7.91
C ALA A 187 12.99 5.40 -7.61
N LEU A 188 12.69 5.68 -6.34
CA LEU A 188 12.21 6.98 -5.89
C LEU A 188 13.36 7.96 -5.60
N LYS A 189 14.63 7.51 -5.65
CA LYS A 189 15.86 8.28 -5.37
C LYS A 189 15.99 8.73 -3.91
N HIS A 190 15.75 7.82 -2.97
CA HIS A 190 15.78 8.09 -1.53
C HIS A 190 16.55 7.04 -0.73
N ASN A 191 17.11 7.47 0.41
CA ASN A 191 17.94 6.64 1.28
C ASN A 191 17.57 6.75 2.77
N GLU A 192 16.59 7.59 3.17
CA GLU A 192 16.17 7.69 4.58
C GLU A 192 15.20 6.55 4.95
N ASP A 193 15.32 6.08 6.19
CA ASP A 193 14.56 4.93 6.70
C ASP A 193 13.37 5.39 7.54
N MET A 194 12.17 5.07 7.08
CA MET A 194 10.88 5.14 7.81
C MET A 194 10.45 6.52 8.35
N THR A 195 11.22 7.58 8.13
CA THR A 195 10.84 8.99 8.33
C THR A 195 10.91 9.71 7.00
N PHE A 196 9.89 10.53 6.70
CA PHE A 196 9.85 11.34 5.49
C PHE A 196 10.12 12.80 5.85
N SER A 197 11.17 13.37 5.28
CA SER A 197 11.39 14.82 5.34
C SER A 197 10.40 15.56 4.42
N ASP A 198 10.16 16.85 4.70
CA ASP A 198 9.27 17.66 3.86
C ASP A 198 9.76 17.73 2.39
N ASP A 199 11.08 17.80 2.17
CA ASP A 199 11.71 17.79 0.84
C ASP A 199 11.41 16.50 0.06
N GLU A 200 11.39 15.35 0.76
CA GLU A 200 11.10 14.06 0.13
C GLU A 200 9.64 13.97 -0.29
N ILE A 201 8.72 14.42 0.57
CA ILE A 201 7.30 14.43 0.25
C ILE A 201 7.05 15.42 -0.91
N ASP A 202 7.72 16.57 -0.89
CA ASP A 202 7.65 17.59 -1.93
C ASP A 202 8.15 17.11 -3.28
N ALA A 203 9.04 16.12 -3.34
CA ALA A 203 9.45 15.50 -4.60
C ALA A 203 8.27 14.79 -5.31
N PHE A 204 7.26 14.37 -4.56
CA PHE A 204 6.07 13.67 -5.08
C PHE A 204 4.86 14.58 -5.30
N LEU A 205 4.90 15.83 -4.83
CA LEU A 205 3.80 16.77 -4.89
C LEU A 205 3.95 17.78 -6.05
N PRO A 206 2.82 18.31 -6.58
CA PRO A 206 2.81 19.49 -7.44
C PRO A 206 3.49 20.70 -6.78
N LYS A 207 4.03 21.63 -7.58
CA LYS A 207 4.81 22.78 -7.09
C LYS A 207 4.04 23.63 -6.08
N GLU A 208 2.73 23.73 -6.27
CA GLU A 208 1.80 24.56 -5.50
C GLU A 208 1.55 24.01 -4.08
N LEU A 209 1.82 22.73 -3.84
CA LEU A 209 1.62 22.05 -2.56
C LEU A 209 2.92 21.79 -1.80
N LYS A 210 4.05 22.30 -2.31
CA LYS A 210 5.36 22.14 -1.69
C LYS A 210 5.51 23.10 -0.51
N ARG A 211 6.16 22.63 0.56
CA ARG A 211 6.50 23.47 1.71
C ARG A 211 7.84 24.19 1.53
N GLY A 212 8.71 23.63 0.68
CA GLY A 212 9.96 24.26 0.25
C GLY A 212 11.09 24.15 1.27
#